data_AF-A0A2N1MYW3-F1
#
_entry.id   AF-A0A2N1MYW3-F1
#
_cell.length_a   1.000
_cell.length_b   1.000
_cell.length_c   1.000
_cell.angle_alpha   90.00
_cell.angle_beta   90.00
_cell.angle_gamma   90.00
#
_symmetry.space_group_name_H-M   'P 1'
#
loop_
_entity.id
_entity.type
_entity.pdbx_description
1 polymer ?
#
loop_
_entity_poly.entity_id
_entity_poly.type
_entity_poly.pdbx_seq_one_letter_code
_entity_poly.pdbx_strand_id
1 'polypeptide(L)' 'MGVYNDKKLFINCMKEYIMKPKRVKYLAIFDGLDLFWFKTVVNEFKLHNIIVHEYCDLYITAYDFV' A
#
# COMPACT_ATOMS: atom_id res chain seq x y z
N MET A 1 -13.39 17.60 8.71
CA MET A 1 -13.72 17.06 7.37
C MET A 1 -12.54 17.01 6.39
N GLY A 2 -11.36 17.60 6.70
CA GLY A 2 -10.19 17.63 5.78
C GLY A 2 -9.38 16.33 5.69
N VAL A 3 -8.94 15.77 6.82
CA VAL A 3 -7.93 14.68 6.84
C VAL A 3 -8.40 13.35 6.19
N TYR A 4 -9.70 13.03 6.26
CA TYR A 4 -10.24 11.79 5.69
C TYR A 4 -10.26 11.82 4.15
N ASN A 5 -10.40 13.00 3.56
CA ASN A 5 -10.40 13.17 2.12
C ASN A 5 -9.00 12.97 1.53
N ASP A 6 -7.97 13.43 2.23
CA ASP A 6 -6.57 13.35 1.78
C ASP A 6 -6.07 11.89 1.72
N LYS A 7 -6.38 11.08 2.74
CA LYS A 7 -6.03 9.65 2.75
C LYS A 7 -6.70 8.88 1.62
N LYS A 8 -7.96 9.18 1.33
CA LYS A 8 -8.70 8.55 0.22
C LYS A 8 -8.11 8.94 -1.13
N LEU A 9 -7.76 10.21 -1.32
CA LEU A 9 -7.09 10.70 -2.53
C LEU A 9 -5.75 9.98 -2.73
N PHE A 10 -4.93 9.89 -1.68
CA PHE A 10 -3.64 9.23 -1.71
C PHE A 10 -3.74 7.74 -2.12
N ILE A 11 -4.66 6.99 -1.50
CA ILE A 11 -4.90 5.58 -1.85
C ILE A 11 -5.32 5.45 -3.32
N ASN A 12 -6.21 6.32 -3.80
CA ASN A 12 -6.66 6.27 -5.19
C ASN A 12 -5.52 6.57 -6.19
N CYS A 13 -4.69 7.57 -5.92
CA CYS A 13 -3.52 7.86 -6.76
C CYS A 13 -2.57 6.66 -6.78
N MET A 14 -2.21 6.11 -5.63
CA MET A 14 -1.32 4.95 -5.57
C MET A 14 -1.86 3.77 -6.36
N LYS A 15 -3.16 3.47 -6.25
CA LYS A 15 -3.81 2.42 -7.02
C LYS A 15 -3.61 2.60 -8.51
N GLU A 16 -3.86 3.80 -9.05
CA GLU A 16 -3.63 4.05 -10.48
C GLU A 16 -2.17 3.82 -10.88
N TYR A 17 -1.22 4.32 -10.09
CA TYR A 17 0.21 4.22 -10.39
C TYR A 17 0.78 2.80 -10.22
N ILE A 18 0.26 2.02 -9.29
CA ILE A 18 0.75 0.68 -8.98
C ILE A 18 0.07 -0.36 -9.87
N MET A 19 -1.26 -0.29 -10.00
CA MET A 19 -2.07 -1.33 -10.64
C MET A 19 -2.06 -1.22 -12.16
N LYS A 20 -2.16 0.00 -12.75
CA LYS A 20 -2.18 0.16 -14.22
C LYS A 20 -0.92 -0.40 -14.89
N PRO A 21 0.30 -0.07 -14.43
CA PRO A 21 1.52 -0.61 -15.02
C PRO A 21 2.00 -1.94 -14.39
N LYS A 22 1.26 -2.51 -13.42
CA LYS A 22 1.65 -3.73 -12.66
C LYS A 22 3.10 -3.68 -12.15
N ARG A 23 3.50 -2.57 -11.54
CA ARG A 23 4.91 -2.27 -11.22
C ARG A 23 5.51 -3.08 -10.07
N VAL A 24 4.68 -3.64 -9.20
CA VAL A 24 5.15 -4.32 -7.98
C VAL A 24 4.41 -5.62 -7.75
N LYS A 25 5.10 -6.59 -7.15
CA LYS A 25 4.53 -7.84 -6.66
C LYS A 25 4.18 -7.77 -5.16
N TYR A 26 4.94 -6.98 -4.40
CA TYR A 26 4.80 -6.80 -2.96
C TYR A 26 4.62 -5.32 -2.64
N LEU A 27 3.76 -5.01 -1.67
CA LEU A 27 3.45 -3.65 -1.25
C LEU A 27 3.34 -3.58 0.28
N ALA A 28 4.01 -2.62 0.90
CA ALA A 28 3.78 -2.27 2.31
C ALA A 28 3.87 -0.75 2.45
N ILE A 29 2.89 -0.14 3.10
CA ILE A 29 2.79 1.32 3.25
C ILE A 29 2.33 1.61 4.68
N PHE A 30 3.10 2.45 5.37
CA PHE A 30 2.79 2.93 6.71
C PHE A 30 2.79 4.46 6.72
N ASP A 31 1.63 5.04 7.03
CA ASP A 31 1.47 6.49 7.23
C ASP A 31 0.67 6.72 8.53
N GLY A 32 1.31 6.37 9.65
CA GLY A 32 0.72 6.32 10.99
C GLY A 32 -0.31 5.20 11.20
N LEU A 33 -0.79 4.58 10.11
CA LEU A 33 -1.59 3.38 10.12
C LEU A 33 -1.21 2.49 8.92
N ASP A 34 -1.07 1.20 9.17
CA ASP A 34 -0.64 0.26 8.15
C ASP A 34 -1.75 -0.03 7.14
N LEU A 35 -1.40 0.03 5.85
CA LEU A 35 -2.30 -0.32 4.76
C LEU A 35 -2.89 -1.74 4.91
N PHE A 36 -2.12 -2.65 5.48
CA PHE A 36 -2.50 -4.04 5.72
C PHE A 36 -3.83 -4.18 6.49
N TRP A 37 -4.11 -3.27 7.43
CA TRP A 37 -5.34 -3.31 8.23
C TRP A 37 -6.60 -2.91 7.44
N PHE A 38 -6.45 -2.24 6.28
CA PHE A 38 -7.56 -1.87 5.42
C PHE A 38 -7.98 -3.00 4.48
N LYS A 39 -8.65 -4.03 5.02
CA LYS A 39 -9.04 -5.25 4.29
C LYS A 39 -9.68 -5.01 2.92
N THR A 40 -10.56 -4.02 2.78
CA THR A 40 -11.19 -3.68 1.49
C THR A 40 -10.16 -3.28 0.44
N VAL A 41 -9.20 -2.43 0.82
CA VAL A 41 -8.13 -1.95 -0.05
C VAL A 41 -7.15 -3.08 -0.37
N VAL A 42 -6.78 -3.89 0.62
CA VAL A 42 -5.90 -5.06 0.45
C VAL A 42 -6.50 -6.07 -0.53
N ASN A 43 -7.80 -6.37 -0.41
CA ASN A 43 -8.47 -7.30 -1.31
C ASN A 43 -8.50 -6.78 -2.75
N GLU A 44 -8.65 -5.47 -2.95
CA GLU A 44 -8.57 -4.85 -4.28
C GLU A 44 -7.18 -5.01 -4.88
N PHE A 45 -6.11 -4.81 -4.12
CA PHE A 45 -4.74 -5.07 -4.60
C PHE A 45 -4.50 -6.55 -4.94
N LYS A 46 -5.06 -7.49 -4.17
CA LYS A 46 -4.95 -8.93 -4.45
C LYS A 46 -5.56 -9.32 -5.79
N LEU A 47 -6.66 -8.68 -6.23
CA LEU A 47 -7.25 -8.91 -7.56
C LEU A 47 -6.28 -8.55 -8.70
N HIS A 48 -5.30 -7.70 -8.42
CA HIS A 48 -4.26 -7.30 -9.36
C HIS A 48 -2.94 -8.06 -9.15
N ASN A 49 -2.97 -9.19 -8.43
CA ASN A 49 -1.81 -10.02 -8.08
C ASN A 49 -0.74 -9.28 -7.27
N ILE A 50 -1.13 -8.27 -6.50
CA ILE A 50 -0.25 -7.54 -5.59
C ILE A 50 -0.48 -8.06 -4.17
N ILE A 51 0.60 -8.46 -3.50
CA ILE A 51 0.58 -8.95 -2.12
C ILE A 51 0.87 -7.77 -1.20
N VAL A 52 -0.10 -7.39 -0.37
CA VAL A 52 0.10 -6.39 0.67
C VAL A 52 0.60 -7.07 1.94
N HIS A 53 1.74 -6.63 2.45
CA HIS A 53 2.32 -7.07 3.72
C HIS A 53 2.16 -6.00 4.79
N GLU A 54 2.12 -6.44 6.05
CA GLU A 54 2.30 -5.54 7.19
C GLU A 54 3.72 -4.95 7.14
N TYR A 55 3.80 -3.64 7.26
CA TYR A 55 5.04 -2.87 7.19
C TYR A 55 6.01 -3.28 8.29
N CYS A 56 5.50 -3.48 9.52
CA CYS A 56 6.31 -3.92 10.65
C CYS A 56 6.85 -5.34 10.49
N ASP A 57 6.11 -6.23 9.83
CA ASP A 57 6.54 -7.60 9.53
C ASP A 57 7.61 -7.67 8.42
N LEU A 58 7.80 -6.58 7.68
CA LEU A 58 8.65 -6.60 6.51
C LEU A 58 10.15 -6.69 6.88
N TYR A 59 10.54 -6.51 8.15
CA TYR A 59 11.92 -6.51 8.66
C TYR A 59 12.92 -5.83 7.71
N ILE A 60 12.48 -4.84 6.93
CA ILE A 60 13.34 -4.11 6.03
C ILE A 60 14.04 -3.06 6.88
N THR A 61 15.25 -3.39 7.34
CA THR A 61 16.15 -2.39 7.85
C THR A 61 16.38 -1.38 6.72
N ALA A 62 16.18 -0.09 6.99
CA ALA A 62 16.36 1.00 6.01
C ALA A 62 17.80 1.10 5.43
N TYR A 63 18.68 0.16 5.78
CA TYR A 63 20.04 0.00 5.33
C TYR A 63 20.20 -0.95 4.12
N ASP A 64 19.14 -1.64 3.69
CA ASP A 64 19.19 -2.61 2.57
C ASP A 64 18.75 -2.03 1.21
N PHE A 65 18.68 -0.70 1.06
CA PHE A 65 18.50 -0.07 -0.24
C PHE A 65 19.87 0.03 -0.95
N VAL A 66 20.14 -0.88 -1.89
CA VAL A 66 21.28 -0.84 -2.82
C VAL A 66 20.97 0.04 -4.02
#